data_AF-A0A970DI13-F1
#
_entry.id   AF-A0A970DI13-F1
#
_cell.length_a   1.000
_cell.length_b   1.000
_cell.length_c   1.000
_cell.angle_alpha   90.00
_cell.angle_beta   90.00
_cell.angle_gamma   90.00
#
_symmetry.space_group_name_H-M   'P 1'
#
loop_
_entity.id
_entity.type
_entity.pdbx_description
1 polymer ?
#
loop_
_entity_poly.entity_id
_entity_poly.type
_entity_poly.pdbx_seq_one_letter_code
_entity_poly.pdbx_strand_id
1 'polypeptide(L)'
;NKIRNLLNDAVLAHNGSAFIIDENKQIIVKSNDNIVLEAMDLETLSPEKQSQHMKINGENSIVFSKKSNYNDWHYICVIPTESLMNNVQHIKVTALINMSAVLIVGCLLSIFFSKNEVKPIGEILSSLGIASVDKKKKDEYSLIKDNVNILINKNRNMNEVLNELKDVLIGQLLSGTINEVQEARNILKNLGLNLEGSRYVVVVPTINRYAVVKGIDVNTLLEENAIKRITDSFLQKNMNGNGCTYIIEPQQIAVILCFNNNDDDACREQIRQYIETINNELIQACNISLNYGIGNLYGSLSDVSLSFFEAKVALHQFDLTEQSDYMIWYSDIPVSRQYYYPMDVERILANMVKSGNYDELIRTLQHIKKENFESRRLSYSMQFQLFSEMKATLVKICGEMNLDPQAIGIYSLKMWDISSKDCMCEIIDAFCQLCEVISKNKKSHNQKMLDEILEYLQNNYNDANISLQILSSMFKISSSYLSQFFKEQTGQNFSEYLEEIRIKKACELLCDPSLTIEEISGYVGYNNSYSFRRAFKRRLGQLPNEYRECL
;
A
#
# COMPACT_ATOMS: atom_id res chain seq x y z
N ASN A 1 -110.57 56.38 32.56
CA ASN A 1 -109.17 56.54 33.02
C ASN A 1 -108.45 55.22 33.36
N LYS A 2 -108.96 54.32 34.22
CA LYS A 2 -108.25 53.05 34.54
C LYS A 2 -107.90 52.17 33.33
N ILE A 3 -108.83 51.98 32.38
CA ILE A 3 -108.60 51.17 31.17
C ILE A 3 -107.54 51.80 30.25
N ARG A 4 -107.53 53.12 30.11
CA ARG A 4 -106.52 53.85 29.30
C ARG A 4 -105.10 53.64 29.84
N ASN A 5 -104.93 53.65 31.16
CA ASN A 5 -103.63 53.40 31.78
C ASN A 5 -103.14 51.96 31.55
N LEU A 6 -104.02 50.96 31.72
CA LEU A 6 -103.68 49.56 31.44
C LEU A 6 -103.26 49.33 29.99
N LEU A 7 -103.94 49.98 29.04
CA LEU A 7 -103.57 49.90 27.62
C LEU A 7 -102.26 50.62 27.32
N ASN A 8 -101.97 51.74 28.01
CA ASN A 8 -100.68 52.42 27.85
C ASN A 8 -99.53 51.55 28.34
N ASP A 9 -99.64 50.95 29.54
CA ASP A 9 -98.57 50.12 30.10
C ASP A 9 -98.22 48.92 29.19
N ALA A 10 -99.22 48.35 28.51
CA ALA A 10 -99.02 47.22 27.60
C ALA A 10 -98.25 47.57 26.32
N VAL A 11 -98.23 48.84 25.89
CA VAL A 11 -97.67 49.26 24.58
C VAL A 11 -96.53 50.29 24.71
N LEU A 12 -96.33 50.84 25.92
CA LEU A 12 -95.30 51.84 26.25
C LEU A 12 -93.88 51.40 25.88
N ALA A 13 -93.55 50.11 26.04
CA ALA A 13 -92.21 49.58 25.76
C ALA A 13 -91.82 49.61 24.27
N HIS A 14 -92.79 49.78 23.36
CA HIS A 14 -92.56 49.67 21.92
C HIS A 14 -93.07 50.89 21.13
N ASN A 15 -93.33 52.02 21.81
CA ASN A 15 -93.86 53.26 21.20
C ASN A 15 -95.14 53.05 20.38
N GLY A 16 -95.89 51.97 20.65
CA GLY A 16 -97.12 51.68 19.92
C GLY A 16 -98.34 52.33 20.58
N SER A 17 -99.50 52.11 19.96
CA SER A 17 -100.79 52.58 20.45
C SER A 17 -101.81 51.44 20.43
N ALA A 18 -102.47 51.22 21.56
CA ALA A 18 -103.64 50.37 21.68
C ALA A 18 -104.96 51.16 21.62
N PHE A 19 -105.96 50.53 21.01
CA PHE A 19 -107.30 51.02 20.77
C PHE A 19 -108.34 49.95 21.11
N ILE A 20 -109.49 50.38 21.61
CA ILE A 20 -110.69 49.55 21.76
C ILE A 20 -111.76 50.14 20.86
N ILE A 21 -112.31 49.34 19.95
CA ILE A 21 -113.42 49.72 19.08
C ILE A 21 -114.68 48.92 19.38
N ASP A 22 -115.85 49.50 19.15
CA ASP A 22 -117.15 48.82 19.24
C ASP A 22 -117.53 48.10 17.93
N GLU A 23 -118.72 47.48 17.91
CA GLU A 23 -119.28 46.78 16.75
C GLU A 23 -119.49 47.71 15.53
N ASN A 24 -119.74 48.99 15.77
CA ASN A 24 -119.90 50.01 14.74
C ASN A 24 -118.56 50.64 14.30
N LYS A 25 -117.43 50.02 14.70
CA LYS A 25 -116.06 50.49 14.44
C LYS A 25 -115.75 51.89 15.01
N GLN A 26 -116.48 52.34 16.04
CA GLN A 26 -116.16 53.57 16.73
C GLN A 26 -115.13 53.33 17.84
N ILE A 27 -114.16 54.23 17.96
CA ILE A 27 -113.11 54.16 18.98
C ILE A 27 -113.72 54.52 20.34
N ILE A 28 -113.78 53.53 21.23
CA ILE A 28 -114.25 53.69 22.61
C ILE A 28 -113.13 54.25 23.48
N VAL A 29 -111.93 53.67 23.37
CA VAL A 29 -110.77 54.03 24.18
C VAL A 29 -109.50 53.98 23.34
N LYS A 30 -108.67 55.02 23.47
CA LYS A 30 -107.34 55.11 22.91
C LYS A 30 -106.31 55.27 24.04
N SER A 31 -105.22 54.53 23.96
CA SER A 31 -104.14 54.50 24.96
C SER A 31 -103.36 55.83 25.01
N ASN A 32 -102.65 56.16 23.93
CA ASN A 32 -101.89 57.40 23.74
C ASN A 32 -102.23 58.03 22.39
N ASP A 33 -101.83 59.28 22.18
CA ASP A 33 -102.15 60.03 20.97
C ASP A 33 -101.12 59.91 19.84
N ASN A 34 -100.15 59.00 19.99
CA ASN A 34 -99.01 58.88 19.09
C ASN A 34 -99.41 58.38 17.70
N ILE A 35 -100.40 57.50 17.62
CA ILE A 35 -100.92 56.96 16.35
C ILE A 35 -102.38 57.37 16.21
N VAL A 36 -102.74 57.86 15.02
CA VAL A 36 -104.13 58.14 14.65
C VAL A 36 -104.56 57.02 13.69
N LEU A 37 -105.66 56.35 14.01
CA LEU A 37 -106.30 55.38 13.10
C LEU A 37 -107.36 56.11 12.30
N GLU A 38 -107.21 56.18 10.98
CA GLU A 38 -108.23 56.74 10.10
C GLU A 38 -109.34 55.70 9.84
N ALA A 39 -110.53 56.16 9.44
CA ALA A 39 -111.65 55.26 9.15
C ALA A 39 -111.30 54.21 8.07
N MET A 40 -110.44 54.60 7.12
CA MET A 40 -109.93 53.73 6.05
C MET A 40 -109.04 52.59 6.58
N ASP A 41 -108.30 52.81 7.67
CA ASP A 41 -107.49 51.78 8.33
C ASP A 41 -108.36 50.75 9.07
N LEU A 42 -109.50 51.19 9.62
CA LEU A 42 -110.49 50.35 10.30
C LEU A 42 -111.31 49.47 9.34
N GLU A 43 -111.38 49.83 8.06
CA GLU A 43 -112.02 49.01 7.02
C GLU A 43 -111.14 47.87 6.52
N THR A 44 -109.82 48.06 6.50
CA THR A 44 -108.86 47.03 6.03
C THR A 44 -108.49 45.99 7.10
N LEU A 45 -108.88 46.24 8.36
CA LEU A 45 -108.69 45.32 9.46
C LEU A 45 -109.66 44.13 9.37
N SER A 46 -109.12 42.95 9.02
CA SER A 46 -109.86 41.69 9.02
C SER A 46 -109.87 41.09 10.43
N PRO A 47 -111.04 40.94 11.11
CA PRO A 47 -111.09 40.47 12.49
C PRO A 47 -110.62 39.01 12.70
N GLU A 48 -110.39 38.25 11.62
CA GLU A 48 -109.88 36.87 11.67
C GLU A 48 -108.36 36.76 11.80
N LYS A 49 -107.57 37.83 11.52
CA LYS A 49 -106.11 37.78 11.60
C LYS A 49 -105.58 38.35 12.91
N GLN A 50 -104.87 37.52 13.69
CA GLN A 50 -104.26 37.93 14.96
C GLN A 50 -103.18 39.01 14.81
N SER A 51 -102.45 39.03 13.69
CA SER A 51 -101.43 40.04 13.39
C SER A 51 -101.32 40.32 11.90
N GLN A 52 -101.14 41.58 11.52
CA GLN A 52 -100.97 42.01 10.13
C GLN A 52 -99.94 43.13 10.04
N HIS A 53 -99.08 43.07 9.00
CA HIS A 53 -98.25 44.21 8.63
C HIS A 53 -99.06 45.15 7.74
N MET A 54 -99.15 46.42 8.12
CA MET A 54 -99.81 47.45 7.33
C MET A 54 -99.13 48.79 7.54
N LYS A 55 -99.35 49.72 6.60
CA LYS A 55 -98.90 51.10 6.78
C LYS A 55 -100.01 51.87 7.49
N ILE A 56 -99.71 52.37 8.68
CA ILE A 56 -100.58 53.30 9.40
C ILE A 56 -99.83 54.62 9.43
N ASN A 57 -100.48 55.71 9.01
CA ASN A 57 -99.89 57.05 8.88
C ASN A 57 -98.59 57.10 8.04
N GLY A 58 -98.49 56.23 7.02
CA GLY A 58 -97.32 56.14 6.12
C GLY A 58 -96.16 55.29 6.65
N GLU A 59 -96.18 54.90 7.93
CA GLU A 59 -95.14 54.08 8.56
C GLU A 59 -95.52 52.60 8.57
N ASN A 60 -94.56 51.73 8.25
CA ASN A 60 -94.75 50.28 8.35
C ASN A 60 -94.96 49.90 9.81
N SER A 61 -96.14 49.37 10.12
CA SER A 61 -96.54 48.99 11.47
C SER A 61 -97.03 47.54 11.50
N ILE A 62 -96.86 46.91 12.66
CA ILE A 62 -97.45 45.61 12.95
C ILE A 62 -98.69 45.86 13.79
N VAL A 63 -99.83 45.37 13.31
CA VAL A 63 -101.12 45.55 13.95
C VAL A 63 -101.60 44.22 14.45
N PHE A 64 -101.86 44.13 15.75
CA PHE A 64 -102.46 43.00 16.40
C PHE A 64 -103.93 43.30 16.66
N SER A 65 -104.82 42.39 16.29
CA SER A 65 -106.25 42.55 16.51
C SER A 65 -106.84 41.33 17.19
N LYS A 66 -107.72 41.55 18.18
CA LYS A 66 -108.43 40.47 18.88
C LYS A 66 -109.82 40.89 19.31
N LYS A 67 -110.85 40.13 18.90
CA LYS A 67 -112.22 40.31 19.38
C LYS A 67 -112.35 39.81 20.82
N SER A 68 -113.09 40.55 21.65
CA SER A 68 -113.45 40.17 23.01
C SER A 68 -114.50 39.05 23.00
N ASN A 69 -114.39 38.09 23.94
CA ASN A 69 -115.33 36.98 24.05
C ASN A 69 -116.56 37.32 24.92
N TYR A 70 -116.55 38.46 25.61
CA TYR A 70 -117.59 38.85 26.58
C TYR A 70 -118.51 39.97 26.06
N ASN A 71 -118.00 40.80 25.14
CA ASN A 71 -118.72 41.90 24.49
C ASN A 71 -118.23 42.03 23.05
N ASP A 72 -118.95 42.76 22.20
CA ASP A 72 -118.57 42.94 20.78
C ASP A 72 -117.44 43.95 20.55
N TRP A 73 -116.57 44.16 21.54
CA TRP A 73 -115.42 45.05 21.42
C TRP A 73 -114.22 44.36 20.77
N HIS A 74 -113.45 45.11 19.99
CA HIS A 74 -112.19 44.64 19.42
C HIS A 74 -111.01 45.44 19.98
N TYR A 75 -109.99 44.71 20.42
CA TYR A 75 -108.73 45.26 20.89
C TYR A 75 -107.75 45.29 19.73
N ILE A 76 -107.24 46.48 19.41
CA ILE A 76 -106.27 46.69 18.33
C ILE A 76 -105.01 47.29 18.95
N CYS A 77 -103.85 46.71 18.67
CA CYS A 77 -102.55 47.22 19.09
C CYS A 77 -101.67 47.45 17.87
N VAL A 78 -101.21 48.67 17.67
CA VAL A 78 -100.36 49.07 16.55
C VAL A 78 -98.95 49.35 17.07
N ILE A 79 -97.94 48.71 16.49
CA ILE A 79 -96.53 48.91 16.86
C ILE A 79 -95.72 49.28 15.59
N PRO A 80 -95.08 50.46 15.53
CA PRO A 80 -94.22 50.85 14.42
C PRO A 80 -92.99 49.92 14.29
N THR A 81 -92.69 49.45 13.07
CA THR A 81 -91.54 48.55 12.84
C THR A 81 -90.18 49.23 13.05
N GLU A 82 -90.10 50.54 12.86
CA GLU A 82 -88.87 51.32 13.07
C GLU A 82 -88.43 51.30 14.55
N SER A 83 -89.39 51.32 15.48
CA SER A 83 -89.12 51.21 16.91
C SER A 83 -88.52 49.86 17.30
N LEU A 84 -88.81 48.78 16.55
CA LEU A 84 -88.17 47.47 16.73
C LEU A 84 -86.77 47.43 16.08
N MET A 85 -86.58 48.15 14.97
CA MET A 85 -85.35 48.08 14.17
C MET A 85 -84.21 48.95 14.70
N ASN A 86 -84.50 49.98 15.50
CA ASN A 86 -83.49 50.90 16.02
C ASN A 86 -82.39 50.18 16.86
N ASN A 87 -82.79 49.18 17.66
CA ASN A 87 -81.84 48.35 18.43
C ASN A 87 -80.92 47.51 17.53
N VAL A 88 -81.39 47.11 16.35
CA VAL A 88 -80.60 46.31 15.39
C VAL A 88 -79.53 47.16 14.70
N GLN A 89 -79.80 48.45 14.48
CA GLN A 89 -78.84 49.36 13.84
C GLN A 89 -77.60 49.58 14.73
N HIS A 90 -77.79 49.79 16.04
CA HIS A 90 -76.68 49.93 16.98
C HIS A 90 -75.75 48.71 17.02
N ILE A 91 -76.32 47.50 16.94
CA ILE A 91 -75.54 46.25 16.90
C ILE A 91 -74.68 46.20 15.62
N LYS A 92 -75.25 46.54 14.46
CA LYS A 92 -74.51 46.55 13.18
C LYS A 92 -73.34 47.52 13.20
N VAL A 93 -73.55 48.74 13.70
CA VAL A 93 -72.49 49.78 13.75
C VAL A 93 -71.37 49.35 14.69
N THR A 94 -71.71 48.83 15.87
CA THR A 94 -70.70 48.37 16.86
C THR A 94 -69.87 47.20 16.31
N ALA A 95 -70.50 46.26 15.60
CA ALA A 95 -69.78 45.15 14.95
C ALA A 95 -68.82 45.64 13.85
N LEU A 96 -69.23 46.62 13.05
CA LEU A 96 -68.40 47.19 11.98
C LEU A 96 -67.14 47.87 12.55
N ILE A 97 -67.29 48.63 13.64
CA ILE A 97 -66.17 49.29 14.33
C ILE A 97 -65.15 48.28 14.84
N ASN A 98 -65.61 47.18 15.45
CA ASN A 98 -64.71 46.12 15.94
C ASN A 98 -63.94 45.43 14.81
N MET A 99 -64.60 45.14 13.68
CA MET A 99 -63.91 44.57 12.51
C MET A 99 -62.83 45.50 11.97
N SER A 100 -63.12 46.80 11.87
CA SER A 100 -62.13 47.79 11.44
C SER A 100 -60.94 47.88 12.41
N ALA A 101 -61.19 47.84 13.72
CA ALA A 101 -60.14 47.88 14.74
C ALA A 101 -59.19 46.67 14.64
N VAL A 102 -59.73 45.46 14.49
CA VAL A 102 -58.93 44.23 14.33
C VAL A 102 -58.06 44.30 13.07
N LEU A 103 -58.61 44.80 11.96
CA LEU A 103 -57.88 44.93 10.71
C LEU A 103 -56.73 45.93 10.82
N ILE A 104 -56.94 47.07 11.48
CA ILE A 104 -55.89 48.06 11.73
C ILE A 104 -54.77 47.48 12.60
N VAL A 105 -55.12 46.79 13.70
CA VAL A 105 -54.12 46.15 14.57
C VAL A 105 -53.35 45.07 13.81
N GLY A 106 -54.02 44.26 12.98
CA GLY A 106 -53.38 43.28 12.12
C GLY A 106 -52.37 43.90 11.15
N CYS A 107 -52.74 44.99 10.48
CA CYS A 107 -51.83 45.74 9.61
C CYS A 107 -50.65 46.32 10.38
N LEU A 108 -50.87 46.90 11.56
CA LEU A 108 -49.80 47.45 12.40
C LEU A 108 -48.82 46.37 12.87
N LEU A 109 -49.33 45.20 13.31
CA LEU A 109 -48.50 44.07 13.70
C LEU A 109 -47.71 43.52 12.51
N SER A 110 -48.33 43.40 11.33
CA SER A 110 -47.65 42.96 10.11
C SER A 110 -46.49 43.91 9.74
N ILE A 111 -46.71 45.22 9.82
CA ILE A 111 -45.66 46.22 9.60
C ILE A 111 -44.57 46.14 10.68
N PHE A 112 -44.95 45.92 11.94
CA PHE A 112 -44.01 45.78 13.06
C PHE A 112 -43.11 44.56 12.88
N PHE A 113 -43.67 43.38 12.62
CA PHE A 113 -42.91 42.14 12.38
C PHE A 113 -42.03 42.25 11.14
N SER A 114 -42.55 42.80 10.04
CA SER A 114 -41.77 43.04 8.81
C SER A 114 -40.55 43.94 9.06
N LYS A 115 -40.65 44.93 9.94
CA LYS A 115 -39.51 45.80 10.28
C LYS A 115 -38.54 45.19 11.30
N ASN A 116 -39.00 44.25 12.14
CA ASN A 116 -38.18 43.69 13.22
C ASN A 116 -37.43 42.42 12.79
N GLU A 117 -37.99 41.59 11.92
CA GLU A 117 -37.32 40.38 11.38
C GLU A 117 -36.23 40.67 10.34
N VAL A 118 -36.23 41.86 9.71
CA VAL A 118 -35.26 42.22 8.66
C VAL A 118 -33.95 42.82 9.23
N LYS A 119 -33.90 43.21 10.51
CA LYS A 119 -32.72 43.84 11.13
C LYS A 119 -31.51 42.92 11.38
N PRO A 120 -31.63 41.67 11.88
CA PRO A 120 -30.45 40.86 12.20
C PRO A 120 -29.67 40.39 10.96
N ILE A 121 -30.24 40.48 9.75
CA ILE A 121 -29.55 40.09 8.50
C ILE A 121 -28.60 41.20 8.00
N GLY A 122 -28.98 42.47 8.19
CA GLY A 122 -28.16 43.62 7.75
C GLY A 122 -26.89 43.82 8.57
N GLU A 123 -26.92 43.49 9.86
CA GLU A 123 -25.75 43.57 10.75
C GLU A 123 -24.72 42.48 10.43
N ILE A 124 -25.18 41.26 10.11
CA ILE A 124 -24.32 40.18 9.61
C ILE A 124 -23.65 40.60 8.30
N LEU A 125 -24.41 41.18 7.35
CA LEU A 125 -23.89 41.64 6.06
C LEU A 125 -22.85 42.78 6.17
N SER A 126 -23.00 43.69 7.15
CA SER A 126 -22.06 44.80 7.36
C SER A 126 -20.81 44.38 8.14
N SER A 127 -20.93 43.43 9.09
CA SER A 127 -19.78 42.83 9.79
C SER A 127 -18.86 42.00 8.86
N LEU A 128 -19.35 41.63 7.67
CA LEU A 128 -18.62 40.90 6.63
C LEU A 128 -17.85 41.81 5.65
N GLY A 129 -17.79 43.13 5.89
CA GLY A 129 -16.95 44.05 5.12
C GLY A 129 -17.40 44.32 3.68
N ILE A 130 -18.68 44.19 3.38
CA ILE A 130 -19.22 44.35 2.02
C ILE A 130 -19.68 45.81 1.84
N ALA A 131 -18.79 46.65 1.33
CA ALA A 131 -19.14 47.98 0.84
C ALA A 131 -19.82 47.88 -0.54
N SER A 132 -21.04 48.41 -0.62
CA SER A 132 -21.78 48.88 -1.80
C SER A 132 -21.80 47.99 -3.06
N VAL A 133 -22.89 47.26 -3.26
CA VAL A 133 -23.33 46.85 -4.60
C VAL A 133 -24.79 47.25 -4.79
N ASP A 134 -25.07 47.80 -5.97
CA ASP A 134 -26.31 48.45 -6.40
C ASP A 134 -27.61 47.73 -5.98
N LYS A 135 -28.48 48.48 -5.30
CA LYS A 135 -29.86 48.12 -4.92
C LYS A 135 -30.80 48.07 -6.15
N LYS A 136 -30.47 47.34 -7.20
CA LYS A 136 -31.37 47.11 -8.34
C LYS A 136 -31.60 45.63 -8.60
N LYS A 137 -32.79 45.16 -8.21
CA LYS A 137 -33.50 43.98 -8.70
C LYS A 137 -32.76 42.63 -8.61
N LYS A 138 -32.30 42.24 -7.41
CA LYS A 138 -32.13 40.81 -7.11
C LYS A 138 -32.74 40.48 -5.75
N ASP A 139 -33.42 39.35 -5.70
CA ASP A 139 -34.10 38.80 -4.53
C ASP A 139 -33.06 38.60 -3.41
N GLU A 140 -33.30 39.10 -2.20
CA GLU A 140 -32.32 39.11 -1.11
C GLU A 140 -31.84 37.68 -0.76
N TYR A 141 -32.72 36.69 -0.95
CA TYR A 141 -32.39 35.27 -0.81
C TYR A 141 -31.44 34.75 -1.90
N SER A 142 -31.57 35.26 -3.14
CA SER A 142 -30.65 34.93 -4.24
C SER A 142 -29.26 35.51 -3.99
N LEU A 143 -29.16 36.70 -3.41
CA LEU A 143 -27.88 37.32 -3.02
C LEU A 143 -27.20 36.54 -1.89
N ILE A 144 -27.95 36.01 -0.92
CA ILE A 144 -27.39 35.15 0.13
C ILE A 144 -26.90 33.83 -0.47
N LYS A 145 -27.70 33.16 -1.32
CA LYS A 145 -27.31 31.90 -1.97
C LYS A 145 -26.06 32.09 -2.84
N ASP A 146 -26.00 33.16 -3.61
CA ASP A 146 -24.85 33.47 -4.47
C ASP A 146 -23.60 33.77 -3.62
N ASN A 147 -23.71 34.53 -2.53
CA ASN A 147 -22.58 34.83 -1.66
C ASN A 147 -22.12 33.64 -0.80
N VAL A 148 -23.02 32.77 -0.35
CA VAL A 148 -22.66 31.50 0.31
C VAL A 148 -21.93 30.60 -0.67
N ASN A 149 -22.39 30.52 -1.93
CA ASN A 149 -21.66 29.80 -2.97
C ASN A 149 -20.29 30.44 -3.26
N ILE A 150 -20.18 31.77 -3.27
CA ILE A 150 -18.90 32.48 -3.38
C ILE A 150 -18.00 32.16 -2.18
N LEU A 151 -18.52 32.10 -0.95
CA LEU A 151 -17.74 31.75 0.24
C LEU A 151 -17.32 30.28 0.24
N ILE A 152 -18.21 29.36 -0.14
CA ILE A 152 -17.88 27.93 -0.30
C ILE A 152 -16.82 27.78 -1.39
N ASN A 153 -16.97 28.44 -2.53
CA ASN A 153 -15.97 28.42 -3.59
C ASN A 153 -14.68 29.12 -3.16
N LYS A 154 -14.73 30.22 -2.41
CA LYS A 154 -13.53 30.91 -1.90
C LYS A 154 -12.81 30.08 -0.84
N ASN A 155 -13.54 29.31 -0.02
CA ASN A 155 -12.98 28.40 0.97
C ASN A 155 -12.44 27.11 0.32
N ARG A 156 -13.12 26.57 -0.70
CA ARG A 156 -12.58 25.51 -1.55
C ARG A 156 -11.32 25.97 -2.26
N ASN A 157 -11.35 27.12 -2.93
CA ASN A 157 -10.19 27.74 -3.57
C ASN A 157 -9.08 28.00 -2.55
N MET A 158 -9.39 28.44 -1.33
CA MET A 158 -8.36 28.63 -0.30
C MET A 158 -7.71 27.30 0.10
N ASN A 159 -8.50 26.26 0.36
CA ASN A 159 -7.95 24.94 0.69
C ASN A 159 -7.21 24.29 -0.50
N GLU A 160 -7.68 24.52 -1.72
CA GLU A 160 -6.98 24.13 -2.95
C GLU A 160 -5.65 24.86 -3.07
N VAL A 161 -5.62 26.19 -2.92
CA VAL A 161 -4.37 26.98 -2.91
C VAL A 161 -3.44 26.54 -1.79
N LEU A 162 -3.94 26.23 -0.60
CA LEU A 162 -3.11 25.74 0.51
C LEU A 162 -2.53 24.35 0.22
N ASN A 163 -3.29 23.46 -0.43
CA ASN A 163 -2.80 22.14 -0.86
C ASN A 163 -1.80 22.27 -2.03
N GLU A 164 -2.08 23.13 -3.00
CA GLU A 164 -1.13 23.45 -4.08
C GLU A 164 0.17 24.03 -3.52
N LEU A 165 0.11 24.91 -2.51
CA LEU A 165 1.29 25.43 -1.83
C LEU A 165 2.08 24.33 -1.10
N LYS A 166 1.40 23.38 -0.44
CA LYS A 166 2.05 22.18 0.15
C LYS A 166 2.78 21.40 -0.94
N ASP A 167 2.08 21.09 -2.03
CA ASP A 167 2.61 20.28 -3.12
C ASP A 167 3.79 20.97 -3.82
N VAL A 168 3.73 22.28 -4.03
CA VAL A 168 4.86 23.06 -4.57
C VAL A 168 6.06 23.01 -3.64
N LEU A 169 5.88 23.24 -2.34
CA LEU A 169 6.98 23.22 -1.38
C LEU A 169 7.60 21.82 -1.22
N ILE A 170 6.79 20.77 -1.17
CA ILE A 170 7.31 19.40 -1.10
C ILE A 170 8.01 19.02 -2.41
N GLY A 171 7.44 19.38 -3.57
CA GLY A 171 8.09 19.20 -4.87
C GLY A 171 9.43 19.94 -4.96
N GLN A 172 9.53 21.14 -4.40
CA GLN A 172 10.80 21.88 -4.32
C GLN A 172 11.80 21.22 -3.37
N LEU A 173 11.36 20.65 -2.23
CA LEU A 173 12.22 19.86 -1.32
C LEU A 173 12.80 18.63 -2.02
N LEU A 174 11.94 17.88 -2.72
CA LEU A 174 12.34 16.66 -3.43
C LEU A 174 13.25 16.96 -4.64
N SER A 175 13.03 18.09 -5.32
CA SER A 175 13.89 18.53 -6.44
C SER A 175 15.16 19.27 -5.99
N GLY A 176 15.30 19.59 -4.71
CA GLY A 176 16.45 20.32 -4.17
C GLY A 176 16.53 21.79 -4.62
N THR A 177 15.41 22.39 -5.01
CA THR A 177 15.35 23.77 -5.53
C THR A 177 15.04 24.83 -4.46
N ILE A 178 14.87 24.42 -3.19
CA ILE A 178 14.62 25.34 -2.07
C ILE A 178 15.91 26.00 -1.60
N ASN A 179 15.93 27.33 -1.66
CA ASN A 179 17.04 28.14 -1.12
C ASN A 179 16.99 28.25 0.42
N GLU A 180 15.81 28.40 1.02
CA GLU A 180 15.61 28.57 2.46
C GLU A 180 14.77 27.44 3.07
N VAL A 181 15.42 26.30 3.33
CA VAL A 181 14.75 25.08 3.82
C VAL A 181 14.07 25.28 5.18
N GLN A 182 14.60 26.16 6.02
CA GLN A 182 14.00 26.46 7.33
C GLN A 182 12.70 27.27 7.21
N GLU A 183 12.61 28.18 6.25
CA GLU A 183 11.38 28.93 5.97
C GLU A 183 10.31 27.99 5.41
N ALA A 184 10.68 27.15 4.44
CA ALA A 184 9.79 26.13 3.88
C ALA A 184 9.27 25.17 4.97
N ARG A 185 10.13 24.73 5.90
CA ARG A 185 9.74 23.90 7.05
C ARG A 185 8.69 24.60 7.93
N ASN A 186 8.89 25.89 8.22
CA ASN A 186 7.94 26.66 9.04
C ASN A 186 6.58 26.81 8.34
N ILE A 187 6.58 27.05 7.03
CA ILE A 187 5.34 27.13 6.23
C ILE A 187 4.63 25.77 6.23
N LEU A 188 5.35 24.66 5.98
CA LEU A 188 4.79 23.31 6.03
C LEU A 188 4.22 22.95 7.41
N LYS A 189 4.88 23.39 8.49
CA LYS A 189 4.37 23.24 9.87
C LYS A 189 3.06 23.99 10.09
N ASN A 190 2.96 25.23 9.62
CA ASN A 190 1.72 26.03 9.69
C ASN A 190 0.58 25.39 8.87
N LEU A 191 0.94 24.63 7.84
CA LEU A 191 0.01 23.87 7.00
C LEU A 191 -0.34 22.49 7.59
N GLY A 192 0.16 22.14 8.77
CA GLY A 192 -0.18 20.92 9.50
C GLY A 192 0.70 19.71 9.20
N LEU A 193 1.86 19.89 8.54
CA LEU A 193 2.85 18.83 8.30
C LEU A 193 4.04 19.00 9.24
N ASN A 194 4.30 18.00 10.08
CA ASN A 194 5.42 18.05 11.02
C ASN A 194 6.65 17.34 10.44
N LEU A 195 7.64 18.12 10.01
CA LEU A 195 8.94 17.61 9.54
C LEU A 195 10.07 18.01 10.49
N GLU A 196 9.79 17.95 11.80
CA GLU A 196 10.79 18.14 12.85
C GLU A 196 11.41 16.79 13.21
N GLY A 197 12.60 16.55 12.65
CA GLY A 197 13.41 15.35 12.89
C GLY A 197 14.91 15.61 12.87
N SER A 198 15.68 14.67 13.41
CA SER A 198 17.14 14.62 13.30
C SER A 198 17.62 13.68 12.18
N ARG A 199 16.71 12.85 11.65
CA ARG A 199 16.93 11.99 10.49
C ARG A 199 15.78 12.08 9.50
N TYR A 200 16.11 12.06 8.21
CA TYR A 200 15.19 12.14 7.08
C TYR A 200 15.51 11.07 6.05
N VAL A 201 14.47 10.49 5.45
CA VAL A 201 14.59 9.52 4.36
C VAL A 201 13.39 9.64 3.44
N VAL A 202 13.58 9.30 2.17
CA VAL A 202 12.50 9.19 1.19
C VAL A 202 12.30 7.74 0.79
N VAL A 203 11.04 7.32 0.78
CA VAL A 203 10.58 6.02 0.30
C VAL A 203 9.68 6.25 -0.89
N VAL A 204 9.92 5.53 -1.99
CA VAL A 204 9.12 5.60 -3.22
C VAL A 204 8.44 4.26 -3.45
N PRO A 205 7.17 4.11 -3.06
CA PRO A 205 6.36 2.94 -3.43
C PRO A 205 5.96 2.96 -4.91
N THR A 206 5.97 1.78 -5.54
CA THR A 206 5.42 1.53 -6.89
C THR A 206 4.60 0.25 -6.92
N ILE A 207 3.58 0.18 -7.77
CA ILE A 207 2.75 -1.03 -7.90
C ILE A 207 3.58 -2.14 -8.55
N ASN A 208 3.61 -3.32 -7.92
CA ASN A 208 4.25 -4.48 -8.50
C ASN A 208 3.41 -5.00 -9.68
N ARG A 209 3.86 -4.71 -10.90
CA ARG A 209 3.16 -5.05 -12.15
C ARG A 209 3.05 -6.57 -12.39
N TYR A 210 3.90 -7.39 -11.78
CA TYR A 210 3.82 -8.85 -11.92
C TYR A 210 2.65 -9.46 -11.12
N ALA A 211 2.16 -8.80 -10.07
CA ALA A 211 0.97 -9.24 -9.33
C ALA A 211 -0.35 -8.97 -10.10
N VAL A 212 -0.35 -8.01 -11.03
CA VAL A 212 -1.50 -7.62 -11.87
C VAL A 212 -1.85 -8.70 -12.92
N VAL A 213 -0.95 -9.67 -13.15
CA VAL A 213 -1.12 -10.76 -14.14
C VAL A 213 -2.24 -11.75 -13.75
N LYS A 214 -2.83 -11.64 -12.55
CA LYS A 214 -4.03 -12.42 -12.14
C LYS A 214 -5.38 -11.75 -12.45
N GLY A 215 -5.45 -10.95 -13.51
CA GLY A 215 -6.72 -10.67 -14.20
C GLY A 215 -7.67 -9.69 -13.52
N ILE A 216 -7.16 -8.66 -12.86
CA ILE A 216 -8.00 -7.57 -12.35
C ILE A 216 -7.83 -6.36 -13.27
N ASP A 217 -8.89 -6.04 -14.01
CA ASP A 217 -9.00 -4.82 -14.81
C ASP A 217 -9.41 -3.68 -13.84
N VAL A 218 -8.44 -2.92 -13.35
CA VAL A 218 -8.66 -1.85 -12.35
C VAL A 218 -8.18 -0.52 -12.91
N ASN A 219 -9.04 0.51 -12.80
CA ASN A 219 -8.69 1.89 -13.10
C ASN A 219 -7.50 2.34 -12.23
N THR A 220 -6.34 2.55 -12.84
CA THR A 220 -5.07 2.97 -12.23
C THR A 220 -5.21 4.22 -11.33
N LEU A 221 -6.08 5.17 -11.70
CA LEU A 221 -6.33 6.40 -10.92
C LEU A 221 -6.99 6.16 -9.55
N LEU A 222 -7.78 5.10 -9.40
CA LEU A 222 -8.43 4.77 -8.13
C LEU A 222 -7.42 4.15 -7.15
N GLU A 223 -6.44 3.41 -7.67
CA GLU A 223 -5.38 2.77 -6.88
C GLU A 223 -4.37 3.78 -6.34
N GLU A 224 -3.98 4.79 -7.13
CA GLU A 224 -3.05 5.85 -6.70
C GLU A 224 -3.60 6.64 -5.50
N ASN A 225 -4.87 7.05 -5.59
CA ASN A 225 -5.55 7.73 -4.50
C ASN A 225 -5.73 6.80 -3.29
N ALA A 226 -5.90 5.50 -3.49
CA ALA A 226 -5.98 4.53 -2.39
C ALA A 226 -4.62 4.38 -1.68
N ILE A 227 -3.52 4.21 -2.42
CA ILE A 227 -2.16 4.12 -1.87
C ILE A 227 -1.83 5.39 -1.09
N LYS A 228 -2.07 6.57 -1.66
CA LYS A 228 -1.84 7.85 -0.97
C LYS A 228 -2.67 7.96 0.30
N ARG A 229 -3.98 7.67 0.23
CA ARG A 229 -4.88 7.77 1.40
C ARG A 229 -4.53 6.80 2.52
N ILE A 230 -4.17 5.56 2.19
CA ILE A 230 -3.76 4.55 3.17
C ILE A 230 -2.44 4.97 3.82
N THR A 231 -1.47 5.40 3.01
CA THR A 231 -0.18 5.89 3.50
C THR A 231 -0.35 7.14 4.39
N ASP A 232 -1.14 8.14 3.96
CA ASP A 232 -1.44 9.34 4.75
C ASP A 232 -2.14 9.01 6.07
N SER A 233 -3.14 8.13 6.04
CA SER A 233 -3.84 7.66 7.26
C SER A 233 -2.87 6.94 8.20
N PHE A 234 -1.93 6.15 7.66
CA PHE A 234 -0.94 5.43 8.45
C PHE A 234 0.06 6.39 9.13
N LEU A 235 0.59 7.36 8.37
CA LEU A 235 1.50 8.38 8.90
C LEU A 235 0.86 9.19 10.04
N GLN A 236 -0.43 9.53 9.90
CA GLN A 236 -1.16 10.24 10.95
C GLN A 236 -1.37 9.40 12.21
N LYS A 237 -1.71 8.11 12.08
CA LYS A 237 -2.00 7.23 13.22
C LYS A 237 -0.75 6.77 13.97
N ASN A 238 0.30 6.40 13.25
CA ASN A 238 1.43 5.66 13.81
C ASN A 238 2.70 6.48 13.98
N MET A 239 2.82 7.62 13.29
CA MET A 239 4.01 8.47 13.34
C MET A 239 3.75 9.85 13.94
N ASN A 240 2.59 10.09 14.58
CA ASN A 240 2.17 11.41 15.07
C ASN A 240 2.30 12.52 14.00
N GLY A 241 2.21 12.19 12.72
CA GLY A 241 2.40 13.14 11.61
C GLY A 241 3.85 13.48 11.25
N ASN A 242 4.84 12.70 11.70
CA ASN A 242 6.27 12.87 11.37
C ASN A 242 6.63 12.36 9.96
N GLY A 243 5.92 12.84 8.95
CA GLY A 243 6.16 12.52 7.55
C GLY A 243 5.10 13.11 6.63
N CYS A 244 5.34 13.09 5.33
CA CYS A 244 4.37 13.53 4.32
C CYS A 244 4.44 12.68 3.05
N THR A 245 3.33 12.61 2.33
CA THR A 245 3.26 12.00 1.00
C THR A 245 3.17 13.08 -0.07
N TYR A 246 3.71 12.79 -1.25
CA TYR A 246 3.68 13.67 -2.41
C TYR A 246 3.53 12.87 -3.70
N ILE A 247 2.72 13.35 -4.63
CA ILE A 247 2.55 12.71 -5.94
C ILE A 247 3.56 13.34 -6.90
N ILE A 248 4.47 12.51 -7.44
CA ILE A 248 5.57 12.95 -8.32
C ILE A 248 5.09 13.01 -9.78
N GLU A 249 4.49 11.92 -10.24
CA GLU A 249 3.97 11.70 -11.59
C GLU A 249 2.66 10.91 -11.45
N PRO A 250 1.78 10.89 -12.48
CA PRO A 250 0.70 9.92 -12.52
C PRO A 250 1.34 8.53 -12.36
N GLN A 251 0.99 7.81 -11.28
CA GLN A 251 1.54 6.49 -10.88
C GLN A 251 2.78 6.45 -9.96
N GLN A 252 3.31 7.58 -9.45
CA GLN A 252 4.41 7.55 -8.46
C GLN A 252 4.18 8.49 -7.27
N ILE A 253 4.34 7.95 -6.06
CA ILE A 253 4.25 8.69 -4.80
C ILE A 253 5.64 8.69 -4.13
N ALA A 254 6.06 9.83 -3.59
CA ALA A 254 7.16 9.93 -2.64
C ALA A 254 6.60 10.02 -1.22
N VAL A 255 7.23 9.33 -0.28
CA VAL A 255 6.94 9.40 1.15
C VAL A 255 8.19 9.92 1.84
N ILE A 256 8.11 11.11 2.40
CA ILE A 256 9.17 11.69 3.23
C ILE A 256 8.90 11.29 4.67
N LEU A 257 9.85 10.61 5.30
CA LEU A 257 9.78 10.22 6.71
C LEU A 257 10.83 10.99 7.51
N CYS A 258 10.47 11.38 8.74
CA CYS A 258 11.40 12.00 9.66
C CYS A 258 11.36 11.35 11.04
N PHE A 259 12.53 11.28 11.67
CA PHE A 259 12.74 10.58 12.94
C PHE A 259 13.48 11.47 13.93
N ASN A 260 13.13 11.36 15.21
CA ASN A 260 13.83 12.00 16.33
C ASN A 260 14.91 11.11 16.95
N ASN A 261 15.32 10.06 16.24
CA ASN A 261 16.36 9.13 16.68
C ASN A 261 17.61 9.32 15.82
N ASN A 262 18.78 9.34 16.46
CA ASN A 262 20.07 9.49 15.78
C ASN A 262 20.72 8.16 15.43
N ASP A 263 20.15 7.04 15.90
CA ASP A 263 20.56 5.69 15.56
C ASP A 263 19.95 5.27 14.22
N ASP A 264 20.80 5.09 13.21
CA ASP A 264 20.41 4.76 11.85
C ASP A 264 19.83 3.35 11.75
N ASP A 265 20.33 2.40 12.55
CA ASP A 265 19.85 1.00 12.54
C ASP A 265 18.44 0.92 13.14
N ALA A 266 18.19 1.65 14.22
CA ALA A 266 16.86 1.77 14.80
C ALA A 266 15.87 2.45 13.83
N CYS A 267 16.29 3.49 13.10
CA CYS A 267 15.47 4.12 12.07
C CYS A 267 15.13 3.15 10.93
N ARG A 268 16.13 2.38 10.45
CA ARG A 268 15.94 1.36 9.41
C ARG A 268 14.90 0.31 9.80
N GLU A 269 14.97 -0.18 11.04
CA GLU A 269 14.03 -1.19 11.52
C GLU A 269 12.60 -0.64 11.67
N GLN A 270 12.45 0.62 12.10
CA GLN A 270 11.13 1.28 12.12
C GLN A 270 10.54 1.41 10.70
N ILE A 271 11.36 1.79 9.71
CA ILE A 271 10.93 1.90 8.31
C ILE A 271 10.48 0.54 7.78
N ARG A 272 11.21 -0.53 8.11
CA ARG A 272 10.82 -1.90 7.77
C ARG A 272 9.43 -2.25 8.30
N GLN A 273 9.20 -2.04 9.60
CA GLN A 273 7.91 -2.30 10.24
C GLN A 273 6.77 -1.51 9.62
N TYR A 274 7.01 -0.24 9.25
CA TYR A 274 6.01 0.60 8.58
C TYR A 274 5.64 0.06 7.21
N ILE A 275 6.65 -0.27 6.40
CA ILE A 275 6.42 -0.80 5.05
C ILE A 275 5.70 -2.14 5.12
N GLU A 276 6.08 -3.04 6.03
CA GLU A 276 5.39 -4.31 6.25
C GLU A 276 3.92 -4.12 6.61
N THR A 277 3.60 -3.18 7.49
CA THR A 277 2.22 -2.91 7.90
C THR A 277 1.40 -2.30 6.77
N ILE A 278 1.94 -1.30 6.06
CA ILE A 278 1.27 -0.68 4.89
C ILE A 278 1.03 -1.72 3.80
N ASN A 279 2.01 -2.57 3.52
CA ASN A 279 1.88 -3.62 2.50
C ASN A 279 0.77 -4.63 2.88
N ASN A 280 0.73 -5.06 4.15
CA ASN A 280 -0.33 -5.96 4.65
C ASN A 280 -1.73 -5.33 4.56
N GLU A 281 -1.88 -4.05 4.92
CA GLU A 281 -3.16 -3.34 4.79
C GLU A 281 -3.60 -3.21 3.32
N LEU A 282 -2.68 -2.89 2.40
CA LEU A 282 -2.97 -2.76 0.98
C LEU A 282 -3.33 -4.09 0.31
N ILE A 283 -2.66 -5.18 0.70
CA ILE A 283 -3.00 -6.53 0.24
C ILE A 283 -4.40 -6.93 0.74
N GLN A 284 -4.73 -6.65 2.01
CA GLN A 284 -6.04 -7.00 2.57
C GLN A 284 -7.18 -6.15 2.00
N ALA A 285 -6.97 -4.84 1.85
CA ALA A 285 -8.01 -3.91 1.44
C ALA A 285 -8.25 -3.92 -0.08
N CYS A 286 -7.18 -4.09 -0.87
CA CYS A 286 -7.23 -3.87 -2.31
C CYS A 286 -6.55 -4.98 -3.13
N ASN A 287 -5.94 -6.00 -2.50
CA ASN A 287 -5.13 -7.03 -3.19
C ASN A 287 -4.00 -6.44 -4.05
N ILE A 288 -3.44 -5.31 -3.61
CA ILE A 288 -2.33 -4.61 -4.27
C ILE A 288 -1.04 -4.92 -3.50
N SER A 289 -0.01 -5.36 -4.22
CA SER A 289 1.35 -5.48 -3.70
C SER A 289 2.23 -4.35 -4.25
N LEU A 290 3.02 -3.73 -3.38
CA LEU A 290 3.92 -2.63 -3.75
C LEU A 290 5.39 -3.05 -3.62
N ASN A 291 6.23 -2.49 -4.49
CA ASN A 291 7.68 -2.48 -4.36
C ASN A 291 8.14 -1.11 -3.84
N TYR A 292 9.17 -1.06 -3.00
CA TYR A 292 9.61 0.14 -2.29
C TYR A 292 11.09 0.40 -2.57
N GLY A 293 11.39 1.49 -3.28
CA GLY A 293 12.74 2.03 -3.35
C GLY A 293 12.99 2.98 -2.17
N ILE A 294 14.09 2.80 -1.45
CA ILE A 294 14.39 3.57 -0.24
C ILE A 294 15.74 4.26 -0.39
N GLY A 295 15.79 5.57 -0.12
CA GLY A 295 17.04 6.34 -0.09
C GLY A 295 17.86 6.13 1.18
N ASN A 296 19.01 6.78 1.28
CA ASN A 296 19.78 6.83 2.53
C ASN A 296 19.12 7.74 3.57
N LEU A 297 19.52 7.55 4.82
CA LEU A 297 19.19 8.41 5.95
C LEU A 297 20.12 9.62 5.96
N TYR A 298 19.53 10.82 6.06
CA TYR A 298 20.27 12.07 6.14
C TYR A 298 19.93 12.84 7.41
N GLY A 299 20.90 13.63 7.90
CA GLY A 299 20.72 14.44 9.11
C GLY A 299 19.98 15.76 8.89
N SER A 300 19.84 16.21 7.65
CA SER A 300 19.24 17.49 7.29
C SER A 300 18.06 17.32 6.33
N LEU A 301 17.04 18.17 6.50
CA LEU A 301 15.93 18.26 5.56
C LEU A 301 16.39 18.74 4.17
N SER A 302 17.51 19.47 4.10
CA SER A 302 18.11 19.92 2.83
C SER A 302 18.57 18.77 1.94
N ASP A 303 18.92 17.63 2.53
CA ASP A 303 19.45 16.46 1.82
C ASP A 303 18.35 15.49 1.38
N VAL A 304 17.07 15.81 1.63
CA VAL A 304 15.92 14.98 1.24
C VAL A 304 15.85 14.77 -0.28
N SER A 305 16.32 15.75 -1.08
CA SER A 305 16.45 15.61 -2.53
C SER A 305 17.42 14.50 -2.95
N LEU A 306 18.52 14.32 -2.20
CA LEU A 306 19.47 13.22 -2.42
C LEU A 306 18.83 11.87 -2.09
N SER A 307 18.19 11.76 -0.93
CA SER A 307 17.44 10.56 -0.53
C SER A 307 16.35 10.20 -1.55
N PHE A 308 15.67 11.20 -2.10
CA PHE A 308 14.66 10.99 -3.15
C PHE A 308 15.27 10.45 -4.45
N PHE A 309 16.37 11.05 -4.92
CA PHE A 309 17.09 10.57 -6.10
C PHE A 309 17.56 9.12 -5.91
N GLU A 310 18.14 8.82 -4.76
CA GLU A 310 18.58 7.49 -4.35
C GLU A 310 17.43 6.47 -4.33
N ALA A 311 16.28 6.83 -3.74
CA ALA A 311 15.08 5.99 -3.71
C ALA A 311 14.56 5.69 -5.13
N LYS A 312 14.59 6.66 -6.04
CA LYS A 312 14.27 6.45 -7.46
C LYS A 312 15.26 5.49 -8.11
N VAL A 313 16.55 5.59 -7.84
CA VAL A 313 17.55 4.64 -8.36
C VAL A 313 17.31 3.23 -7.83
N ALA A 314 16.99 3.09 -6.54
CA ALA A 314 16.62 1.81 -5.93
C ALA A 314 15.40 1.16 -6.61
N LEU A 315 14.42 1.97 -7.00
CA LEU A 315 13.21 1.49 -7.67
C LEU A 315 13.50 0.83 -9.02
N HIS A 316 14.43 1.37 -9.80
CA HIS A 316 14.81 0.81 -11.11
C HIS A 316 15.48 -0.57 -10.99
N GLN A 317 15.93 -0.95 -9.79
CA GLN A 317 16.52 -2.27 -9.58
C GLN A 317 15.46 -3.38 -9.69
N PHE A 318 14.19 -3.10 -9.37
CA PHE A 318 13.08 -4.06 -9.52
C PHE A 318 12.79 -4.40 -10.99
N ASP A 319 13.01 -3.48 -11.93
CA ASP A 319 12.83 -3.75 -13.38
C ASP A 319 13.86 -4.77 -13.91
N LEU A 320 14.94 -4.99 -13.17
CA LEU A 320 16.06 -5.84 -13.56
C LEU A 320 16.05 -7.21 -12.86
N THR A 321 15.10 -7.46 -11.96
CA THR A 321 15.09 -8.64 -11.08
C THR A 321 13.68 -9.23 -10.92
N GLU A 322 13.49 -10.53 -11.18
CA GLU A 322 12.29 -11.28 -10.79
C GLU A 322 12.35 -11.71 -9.30
N GLN A 323 12.70 -10.79 -8.41
CA GLN A 323 12.90 -11.10 -6.99
C GLN A 323 11.61 -11.06 -6.16
N SER A 324 11.58 -11.86 -5.10
CA SER A 324 10.52 -11.89 -4.06
C SER A 324 10.65 -10.77 -3.03
N ASP A 325 11.80 -10.09 -2.97
CA ASP A 325 11.98 -8.96 -2.06
C ASP A 325 11.30 -7.73 -2.67
N TYR A 326 10.50 -7.04 -1.87
CA TYR A 326 9.70 -5.89 -2.29
C TYR A 326 10.27 -4.58 -1.73
N MET A 327 11.43 -4.62 -1.08
CA MET A 327 12.11 -3.45 -0.50
C MET A 327 13.59 -3.42 -0.92
N ILE A 328 14.05 -2.29 -1.48
CA ILE A 328 15.46 -2.10 -1.83
C ILE A 328 15.95 -0.76 -1.27
N TRP A 329 17.00 -0.82 -0.45
CA TRP A 329 17.72 0.37 0.01
C TRP A 329 18.79 0.76 -0.99
N TYR A 330 18.96 2.06 -1.22
CA TYR A 330 20.03 2.58 -2.05
C TYR A 330 21.42 2.19 -1.54
N SER A 331 21.62 2.17 -0.22
CA SER A 331 22.88 1.70 0.40
C SER A 331 23.25 0.27 0.04
N ASP A 332 22.23 -0.52 -0.31
CA ASP A 332 22.35 -1.94 -0.59
C ASP A 332 22.44 -2.17 -2.11
N ILE A 333 22.18 -1.12 -2.92
CA ILE A 333 22.43 -1.15 -4.35
C ILE A 333 23.93 -1.28 -4.56
N PRO A 334 24.37 -2.34 -5.25
CA PRO A 334 25.77 -2.54 -5.39
C PRO A 334 26.37 -1.61 -6.47
N VAL A 335 27.55 -1.03 -6.19
CA VAL A 335 28.11 0.13 -6.89
C VAL A 335 29.09 -0.25 -8.02
N SER A 336 29.76 -1.41 -7.94
CA SER A 336 30.83 -1.74 -8.90
C SER A 336 30.30 -2.36 -10.20
N ARG A 337 30.75 -1.79 -11.33
CA ARG A 337 30.56 -2.30 -12.70
C ARG A 337 31.65 -3.27 -13.16
N GLN A 338 32.58 -3.63 -12.29
CA GLN A 338 33.66 -4.58 -12.60
C GLN A 338 33.79 -5.64 -11.49
N TYR A 339 33.71 -6.91 -11.88
CA TYR A 339 34.01 -8.03 -11.00
C TYR A 339 35.50 -8.34 -10.96
N TYR A 340 35.92 -8.89 -9.84
CA TYR A 340 37.22 -9.52 -9.64
C TYR A 340 37.12 -11.00 -9.94
N TYR A 341 37.51 -11.38 -11.15
CA TYR A 341 37.79 -12.76 -11.55
C TYR A 341 38.75 -12.70 -12.76
N PRO A 342 39.97 -12.19 -12.58
CA PRO A 342 40.92 -12.04 -13.68
C PRO A 342 41.38 -13.40 -14.20
N MET A 343 41.89 -13.43 -15.45
CA MET A 343 42.36 -14.65 -16.12
C MET A 343 43.37 -15.46 -15.30
N ASP A 344 44.23 -14.79 -14.54
CA ASP A 344 45.20 -15.46 -13.66
C ASP A 344 44.53 -16.24 -12.54
N VAL A 345 43.48 -15.67 -11.92
CA VAL A 345 42.70 -16.34 -10.87
C VAL A 345 41.90 -17.51 -11.46
N GLU A 346 41.29 -17.35 -12.64
CA GLU A 346 40.62 -18.45 -13.34
C GLU A 346 41.60 -19.63 -13.55
N ARG A 347 42.79 -19.35 -14.07
CA ARG A 347 43.83 -20.36 -14.32
C ARG A 347 44.31 -21.03 -13.04
N ILE A 348 44.51 -20.26 -11.97
CA ILE A 348 44.91 -20.78 -10.66
C ILE A 348 43.83 -21.71 -10.10
N LEU A 349 42.56 -21.31 -10.14
CA LEU A 349 41.43 -22.15 -9.70
C LEU A 349 41.36 -23.45 -10.50
N ALA A 350 41.45 -23.38 -11.83
CA ALA A 350 41.43 -24.56 -12.68
C ALA A 350 42.55 -25.55 -12.32
N ASN A 351 43.76 -25.05 -12.04
CA ASN A 351 44.88 -25.89 -11.61
C ASN A 351 44.68 -26.49 -10.21
N MET A 352 44.11 -25.73 -9.26
CA MET A 352 43.79 -26.24 -7.92
C MET A 352 42.78 -27.38 -7.98
N VAL A 353 41.72 -27.22 -8.78
CA VAL A 353 40.70 -28.26 -9.00
C VAL A 353 41.33 -29.51 -9.62
N LYS A 354 42.13 -29.36 -10.70
CA LYS A 354 42.79 -30.48 -11.40
C LYS A 354 43.84 -31.20 -10.56
N SER A 355 44.51 -30.47 -9.67
CA SER A 355 45.52 -31.05 -8.77
C SER A 355 44.92 -31.64 -7.48
N GLY A 356 43.65 -31.33 -7.17
CA GLY A 356 42.99 -31.79 -5.95
C GLY A 356 43.36 -30.99 -4.69
N ASN A 357 43.82 -29.74 -4.85
CA ASN A 357 44.22 -28.87 -3.73
C ASN A 357 42.99 -28.17 -3.12
N TYR A 358 42.25 -28.92 -2.30
CA TYR A 358 40.94 -28.52 -1.76
C TYR A 358 41.00 -27.31 -0.82
N ASP A 359 41.99 -27.26 0.07
CA ASP A 359 42.08 -26.18 1.07
C ASP A 359 42.36 -24.82 0.42
N GLU A 360 43.28 -24.79 -0.54
CA GLU A 360 43.65 -23.55 -1.23
C GLU A 360 42.56 -23.12 -2.23
N LEU A 361 41.83 -24.06 -2.82
CA LEU A 361 40.64 -23.80 -3.63
C LEU A 361 39.59 -23.03 -2.84
N ILE A 362 39.21 -23.51 -1.65
CA ILE A 362 38.21 -22.85 -0.80
C ILE A 362 38.66 -21.46 -0.40
N ARG A 363 39.92 -21.28 0.03
CA ARG A 363 40.47 -19.97 0.41
C ARG A 363 40.38 -18.97 -0.75
N THR A 364 40.74 -19.41 -1.95
CA THR A 364 40.69 -18.57 -3.16
C THR A 364 39.25 -18.19 -3.51
N LEU A 365 38.30 -19.13 -3.46
CA LEU A 365 36.88 -18.87 -3.69
C LEU A 365 36.28 -17.92 -2.65
N GLN A 366 36.65 -18.07 -1.37
CA GLN A 366 36.25 -17.15 -0.31
C GLN A 366 36.81 -15.75 -0.51
N HIS A 367 38.06 -15.63 -0.98
CA HIS A 367 38.65 -14.34 -1.34
C HIS A 367 37.88 -13.68 -2.50
N ILE A 368 37.54 -14.42 -3.55
CA ILE A 368 36.72 -13.92 -4.67
C ILE A 368 35.37 -13.43 -4.17
N LYS A 369 34.70 -14.19 -3.29
CA LYS A 369 33.44 -13.77 -2.67
C LYS A 369 33.62 -12.46 -1.89
N LYS A 370 34.60 -12.39 -1.00
CA LYS A 370 34.87 -11.20 -0.18
C LYS A 370 35.16 -9.97 -1.04
N GLU A 371 36.03 -10.10 -2.03
CA GLU A 371 36.44 -9.01 -2.92
C GLU A 371 35.24 -8.47 -3.72
N ASN A 372 34.39 -9.34 -4.24
CA ASN A 372 33.26 -8.95 -5.08
C ASN A 372 32.04 -8.43 -4.30
N PHE A 373 31.67 -9.08 -3.20
CA PHE A 373 30.42 -8.79 -2.50
C PHE A 373 30.60 -7.83 -1.32
N GLU A 374 31.74 -7.87 -0.62
CA GLU A 374 31.99 -6.97 0.52
C GLU A 374 32.75 -5.71 0.11
N SER A 375 33.82 -5.87 -0.67
CA SER A 375 34.71 -4.75 -1.03
C SER A 375 34.17 -3.95 -2.22
N ARG A 376 33.88 -4.63 -3.33
CA ARG A 376 33.39 -3.98 -4.57
C ARG A 376 31.90 -3.70 -4.56
N ARG A 377 31.13 -4.51 -3.83
CA ARG A 377 29.66 -4.52 -3.86
C ARG A 377 29.17 -4.55 -5.32
N LEU A 378 29.31 -5.70 -5.99
CA LEU A 378 28.98 -5.83 -7.43
C LEU A 378 27.51 -5.64 -7.76
N SER A 379 27.19 -4.85 -8.80
CA SER A 379 25.80 -4.72 -9.27
C SER A 379 25.24 -6.09 -9.64
N TYR A 380 23.91 -6.25 -9.56
CA TYR A 380 23.28 -7.53 -9.87
C TYR A 380 23.67 -8.07 -11.26
N SER A 381 23.67 -7.20 -12.27
CA SER A 381 24.14 -7.52 -13.63
C SER A 381 25.58 -8.05 -13.66
N MET A 382 26.47 -7.49 -12.83
CA MET A 382 27.85 -7.95 -12.72
C MET A 382 28.00 -9.20 -11.88
N GLN A 383 27.13 -9.43 -10.89
CA GLN A 383 27.06 -10.71 -10.17
C GLN A 383 26.69 -11.84 -11.13
N PHE A 384 25.67 -11.62 -11.98
CA PHE A 384 25.29 -12.56 -13.03
C PHE A 384 26.45 -12.85 -14.00
N GLN A 385 27.19 -11.81 -14.41
CA GLN A 385 28.37 -11.97 -15.27
C GLN A 385 29.48 -12.79 -14.58
N LEU A 386 29.79 -12.48 -13.31
CA LEU A 386 30.76 -13.23 -12.50
C LEU A 386 30.37 -14.71 -12.40
N PHE A 387 29.11 -14.99 -12.05
CA PHE A 387 28.60 -16.35 -11.92
C PHE A 387 28.64 -17.11 -13.23
N SER A 388 28.32 -16.45 -14.34
CA SER A 388 28.42 -17.01 -15.69
C SER A 388 29.86 -17.38 -16.06
N GLU A 389 30.85 -16.54 -15.73
CA GLU A 389 32.26 -16.86 -15.96
C GLU A 389 32.75 -18.00 -15.07
N MET A 390 32.41 -18.00 -13.78
CA MET A 390 32.76 -19.09 -12.87
C MET A 390 32.17 -20.43 -13.33
N LYS A 391 30.90 -20.42 -13.79
CA LYS A 391 30.26 -21.59 -14.40
C LYS A 391 30.97 -22.02 -15.69
N ALA A 392 31.37 -21.07 -16.54
CA ALA A 392 32.14 -21.37 -17.74
C ALA A 392 33.50 -22.03 -17.39
N THR A 393 34.18 -21.57 -16.34
CA THR A 393 35.41 -22.21 -15.84
C THR A 393 35.16 -23.66 -15.43
N LEU A 394 34.08 -23.95 -14.69
CA LEU A 394 33.71 -25.33 -14.33
C LEU A 394 33.49 -26.21 -15.58
N VAL A 395 32.78 -25.70 -16.59
CA VAL A 395 32.55 -26.41 -17.85
C VAL A 395 33.85 -26.66 -18.61
N LYS A 396 34.75 -25.66 -18.69
CA LYS A 396 36.08 -25.81 -19.32
C LYS A 396 36.89 -26.91 -18.63
N ILE A 397 36.92 -26.93 -17.29
CA ILE A 397 37.62 -27.98 -16.52
C ILE A 397 37.02 -29.36 -16.81
N CYS A 398 35.69 -29.49 -16.85
CA CYS A 398 35.04 -30.75 -17.19
C CYS A 398 35.45 -31.24 -18.59
N GLY A 399 35.45 -30.34 -19.59
CA GLY A 399 35.89 -30.65 -20.94
C GLY A 399 37.34 -31.15 -21.01
N GLU A 400 38.26 -30.50 -20.29
CA GLU A 400 39.66 -30.93 -20.22
C GLU A 400 39.85 -32.28 -19.51
N MET A 401 39.00 -32.60 -18.54
CA MET A 401 39.07 -33.84 -17.76
C MET A 401 38.18 -34.96 -18.34
N ASN A 402 37.51 -34.73 -19.48
CA ASN A 402 36.53 -35.64 -20.09
C ASN A 402 35.40 -36.06 -19.11
N LEU A 403 34.91 -35.12 -18.30
CA LEU A 403 33.79 -35.31 -17.39
C LEU A 403 32.52 -34.68 -17.97
N ASP A 404 31.37 -35.29 -17.71
CA ASP A 404 30.07 -34.75 -18.08
C ASP A 404 29.63 -33.64 -17.09
N PRO A 405 29.49 -32.37 -17.51
CA PRO A 405 29.03 -31.30 -16.64
C PRO A 405 27.62 -31.51 -16.08
N GLN A 406 26.77 -32.27 -16.78
CA GLN A 406 25.41 -32.58 -16.31
C GLN A 406 25.45 -33.52 -15.09
N ALA A 407 26.34 -34.52 -15.09
CA ALA A 407 26.50 -35.46 -13.98
C ALA A 407 26.98 -34.78 -12.69
N ILE A 408 27.66 -33.64 -12.81
CA ILE A 408 28.16 -32.82 -11.68
C ILE A 408 27.12 -31.75 -11.27
N GLY A 409 26.00 -31.65 -11.98
CA GLY A 409 24.96 -30.67 -11.68
C GLY A 409 25.29 -29.24 -12.08
N ILE A 410 26.31 -29.02 -12.92
CA ILE A 410 26.76 -27.67 -13.33
C ILE A 410 25.67 -26.97 -14.15
N TYR A 411 24.98 -27.69 -15.03
CA TYR A 411 23.90 -27.10 -15.83
C TYR A 411 22.63 -26.81 -15.02
N SER A 412 22.41 -27.52 -13.91
CA SER A 412 21.28 -27.29 -13.00
C SER A 412 21.48 -26.15 -12.00
N LEU A 413 22.67 -25.53 -11.95
CA LEU A 413 22.91 -24.36 -11.09
C LEU A 413 21.91 -23.25 -11.42
N LYS A 414 21.16 -22.80 -10.41
CA LYS A 414 20.09 -21.83 -10.57
C LYS A 414 20.69 -20.43 -10.60
N MET A 415 20.64 -19.79 -11.77
CA MET A 415 21.27 -18.49 -12.01
C MET A 415 20.27 -17.32 -12.11
N TRP A 416 18.96 -17.59 -12.17
CA TRP A 416 17.92 -16.59 -12.47
C TRP A 416 16.90 -16.38 -11.35
N ASP A 417 16.70 -17.36 -10.44
CA ASP A 417 15.55 -17.38 -9.51
C ASP A 417 15.92 -17.37 -8.02
N ILE A 418 17.20 -17.12 -7.70
CA ILE A 418 17.73 -17.30 -6.34
C ILE A 418 18.55 -16.08 -5.91
N SER A 419 18.60 -15.82 -4.59
CA SER A 419 19.41 -14.76 -4.00
C SER A 419 20.89 -14.91 -4.36
N SER A 420 21.59 -13.79 -4.54
CA SER A 420 23.02 -13.76 -4.88
C SER A 420 23.90 -14.51 -3.88
N LYS A 421 23.52 -14.50 -2.60
CA LYS A 421 24.20 -15.23 -1.54
C LYS A 421 24.12 -16.73 -1.77
N ASP A 422 22.95 -17.21 -2.18
CA ASP A 422 22.67 -18.62 -2.40
C ASP A 422 23.31 -19.09 -3.73
N CYS A 423 23.27 -18.28 -4.80
CA CYS A 423 23.98 -18.57 -6.04
C CYS A 423 25.51 -18.70 -5.83
N MET A 424 26.10 -17.84 -5.01
CA MET A 424 27.53 -17.93 -4.68
C MET A 424 27.85 -19.24 -3.95
N CYS A 425 27.00 -19.67 -3.01
CA CYS A 425 27.16 -20.95 -2.33
C CYS A 425 27.08 -22.13 -3.31
N GLU A 426 26.07 -22.16 -4.19
CA GLU A 426 25.92 -23.22 -5.19
C GLU A 426 27.16 -23.34 -6.10
N ILE A 427 27.74 -22.22 -6.53
CA ILE A 427 28.96 -22.22 -7.36
C ILE A 427 30.17 -22.76 -6.58
N ILE A 428 30.36 -22.34 -5.33
CA ILE A 428 31.45 -22.84 -4.49
C ILE A 428 31.32 -24.36 -4.30
N ASP A 429 30.11 -24.83 -4.03
CA ASP A 429 29.82 -26.25 -3.85
C ASP A 429 30.12 -27.02 -5.14
N ALA A 430 29.77 -26.49 -6.31
CA ALA A 430 30.10 -27.11 -7.60
C ALA A 430 31.62 -27.21 -7.85
N PHE A 431 32.41 -26.18 -7.50
CA PHE A 431 33.88 -26.26 -7.54
C PHE A 431 34.43 -27.34 -6.61
N CYS A 432 33.90 -27.43 -5.39
CA CYS A 432 34.31 -28.42 -4.40
C CYS A 432 33.98 -29.85 -4.86
N GLN A 433 32.76 -30.08 -5.36
CA GLN A 433 32.33 -31.37 -5.88
C GLN A 433 33.18 -31.81 -7.08
N LEU A 434 33.44 -30.91 -8.03
CA LEU A 434 34.30 -31.19 -9.18
C LEU A 434 35.73 -31.56 -8.74
N CYS A 435 36.31 -30.83 -7.79
CA CYS A 435 37.62 -31.12 -7.23
C CYS A 435 37.66 -32.52 -6.57
N GLU A 436 36.63 -32.87 -5.82
CA GLU A 436 36.52 -34.17 -5.17
C GLU A 436 36.42 -35.33 -6.18
N VAL A 437 35.57 -35.18 -7.21
CA VAL A 437 35.42 -36.16 -8.31
C VAL A 437 36.74 -36.37 -9.03
N ILE A 438 37.44 -35.29 -9.38
CA ILE A 438 38.75 -35.38 -10.05
C ILE A 438 39.79 -36.06 -9.15
N SER A 439 39.83 -35.70 -7.86
CA SER A 439 40.77 -36.31 -6.91
C SER A 439 40.52 -37.82 -6.75
N LYS A 440 39.25 -38.22 -6.66
CA LYS A 440 38.83 -39.64 -6.62
C LYS A 440 39.22 -40.39 -7.88
N ASN A 441 38.94 -39.83 -9.06
CA ASN A 441 39.29 -40.45 -10.34
C ASN A 441 40.80 -40.59 -10.51
N LYS A 442 41.58 -39.58 -10.10
CA LYS A 442 43.05 -39.62 -10.16
C LYS A 442 43.62 -40.71 -9.24
N LYS A 443 43.12 -40.83 -8.01
CA LYS A 443 43.52 -41.90 -7.08
C LYS A 443 43.20 -43.29 -7.65
N SER A 444 42.01 -43.47 -8.20
CA SER A 444 41.58 -44.73 -8.83
C SER A 444 42.45 -45.11 -10.03
N HIS A 445 42.72 -44.15 -10.93
CA HIS A 445 43.58 -44.37 -12.10
C HIS A 445 45.02 -44.71 -11.71
N ASN A 446 45.58 -43.97 -10.75
CA ASN A 446 46.92 -44.24 -10.23
C ASN A 446 47.01 -45.63 -9.58
N GLN A 447 46.01 -46.03 -8.79
CA GLN A 447 45.98 -47.36 -8.19
C GLN A 447 45.95 -48.45 -9.26
N LYS A 448 45.06 -48.33 -10.26
CA LYS A 448 44.96 -49.30 -11.35
C LYS A 448 46.27 -49.41 -12.15
N MET A 449 46.89 -48.28 -12.47
CA MET A 449 48.17 -48.27 -13.16
C MET A 449 49.29 -48.93 -12.34
N LEU A 450 49.30 -48.69 -11.02
CA LEU A 450 50.24 -49.37 -10.13
C LEU A 450 50.01 -50.88 -10.13
N ASP A 451 48.76 -51.33 -9.99
CA ASP A 451 48.41 -52.75 -9.97
C ASP A 451 48.85 -53.44 -11.28
N GLU A 452 48.61 -52.82 -12.44
CA GLU A 452 49.06 -53.32 -13.75
C GLU A 452 50.59 -53.39 -13.86
N ILE A 453 51.32 -52.40 -13.34
CA ILE A 453 52.78 -52.42 -13.29
C ILE A 453 53.27 -53.56 -12.39
N LEU A 454 52.69 -53.71 -11.20
CA LEU A 454 53.09 -54.73 -10.24
C LEU A 454 52.80 -56.14 -10.77
N GLU A 455 51.65 -56.35 -11.40
CA GLU A 455 51.30 -57.61 -12.06
C GLU A 455 52.28 -57.94 -13.19
N TYR A 456 52.61 -56.96 -14.03
CA TYR A 456 53.60 -57.14 -15.09
C TYR A 456 54.96 -57.57 -14.53
N LEU A 457 55.42 -56.94 -13.44
CA LEU A 457 56.68 -57.31 -12.79
C LEU A 457 56.64 -58.71 -12.17
N GLN A 458 55.52 -59.11 -11.55
CA GLN A 458 55.36 -60.46 -11.00
C GLN A 458 55.35 -61.54 -12.08
N ASN A 459 54.80 -61.25 -13.26
CA ASN A 459 54.70 -62.22 -14.34
C ASN A 459 55.97 -62.30 -15.21
N ASN A 460 56.82 -61.27 -15.20
CA ASN A 460 57.95 -61.16 -16.13
C ASN A 460 59.30 -60.95 -15.44
N TYR A 461 59.42 -61.00 -14.10
CA TYR A 461 60.67 -60.71 -13.37
C TYR A 461 61.91 -61.45 -13.89
N ASN A 462 61.72 -62.62 -14.49
CA ASN A 462 62.74 -63.47 -15.07
C ASN A 462 63.33 -62.97 -16.41
N ASP A 463 62.73 -61.96 -17.05
CA ASP A 463 63.31 -61.32 -18.23
C ASP A 463 64.39 -60.31 -17.82
N ALA A 464 65.63 -60.57 -18.25
CA ALA A 464 66.77 -59.72 -17.93
C ALA A 464 66.74 -58.32 -18.59
N ASN A 465 65.88 -58.11 -19.58
CA ASN A 465 65.74 -56.83 -20.28
C ASN A 465 64.76 -55.86 -19.62
N ILE A 466 64.01 -56.30 -18.59
CA ILE A 466 63.07 -55.42 -17.88
C ILE A 466 63.78 -54.16 -17.40
N SER A 467 63.22 -53.03 -17.82
CA SER A 467 63.73 -51.70 -17.50
C SER A 467 62.58 -50.70 -17.47
N LEU A 468 62.84 -49.56 -16.82
CA LEU A 468 61.92 -48.42 -16.83
C LEU A 468 61.56 -47.98 -18.26
N GLN A 469 62.48 -48.12 -19.22
CA GLN A 469 62.23 -47.79 -20.62
C GLN A 469 61.14 -48.67 -21.23
N ILE A 470 61.24 -49.99 -21.07
CA ILE A 470 60.23 -50.93 -21.59
C ILE A 470 58.86 -50.65 -20.98
N LEU A 471 58.77 -50.52 -19.65
CA LEU A 471 57.50 -50.21 -19.01
C LEU A 471 56.97 -48.84 -19.45
N SER A 472 57.83 -47.83 -19.53
CA SER A 472 57.40 -46.49 -19.94
C SER A 472 56.82 -46.48 -21.36
N SER A 473 57.38 -47.27 -22.28
CA SER A 473 56.81 -47.47 -23.62
C SER A 473 55.48 -48.22 -23.59
N MET A 474 55.36 -49.26 -22.77
CA MET A 474 54.14 -50.06 -22.62
C MET A 474 52.97 -49.23 -22.09
N PHE A 475 53.24 -48.43 -21.05
CA PHE A 475 52.25 -47.57 -20.40
C PHE A 475 52.13 -46.18 -21.06
N LYS A 476 52.86 -45.93 -22.15
CA LYS A 476 52.86 -44.65 -22.91
C LYS A 476 53.13 -43.41 -22.05
N ILE A 477 54.03 -43.53 -21.09
CA ILE A 477 54.49 -42.42 -20.23
C ILE A 477 56.00 -42.24 -20.33
N SER A 478 56.53 -41.13 -19.82
CA SER A 478 57.99 -40.95 -19.78
C SER A 478 58.63 -41.83 -18.71
N SER A 479 59.87 -42.30 -18.92
CA SER A 479 60.58 -43.10 -17.92
C SER A 479 60.86 -42.32 -16.63
N SER A 480 61.04 -40.99 -16.73
CA SER A 480 61.18 -40.10 -15.56
C SER A 480 59.89 -40.07 -14.73
N TYR A 481 58.74 -39.89 -15.38
CA TYR A 481 57.45 -39.93 -14.71
C TYR A 481 57.17 -41.30 -14.09
N LEU A 482 57.46 -42.41 -14.80
CA LEU A 482 57.26 -43.77 -14.27
C LEU A 482 58.11 -44.00 -13.02
N SER A 483 59.37 -43.57 -13.03
CA SER A 483 60.28 -43.70 -11.87
C SER A 483 59.74 -42.96 -10.64
N GLN A 484 59.35 -41.69 -10.82
CA GLN A 484 58.78 -40.88 -9.74
C GLN A 484 57.45 -41.46 -9.24
N PHE A 485 56.55 -41.77 -10.16
CA PHE A 485 55.26 -42.39 -9.88
C PHE A 485 55.41 -43.68 -9.08
N PHE A 486 56.27 -44.61 -9.53
CA PHE A 486 56.47 -45.89 -8.85
C PHE A 486 57.01 -45.70 -7.43
N LYS A 487 57.96 -44.77 -7.24
CA LYS A 487 58.50 -44.45 -5.92
C LYS A 487 57.47 -43.80 -5.00
N GLU A 488 56.68 -42.86 -5.50
CA GLU A 488 55.60 -42.21 -4.74
C GLU A 488 54.52 -43.21 -4.31
N GLN A 489 54.17 -44.17 -5.16
CA GLN A 489 53.14 -45.15 -4.86
C GLN A 489 53.63 -46.30 -3.97
N THR A 490 54.87 -46.78 -4.14
CA THR A 490 55.39 -47.96 -3.42
C THR A 490 56.34 -47.63 -2.27
N GLY A 491 56.82 -46.39 -2.18
CA GLY A 491 57.85 -45.98 -1.23
C GLY A 491 59.28 -46.40 -1.60
N GLN A 492 59.48 -47.21 -2.64
CA GLN A 492 60.80 -47.71 -3.05
C GLN A 492 61.05 -47.54 -4.55
N ASN A 493 62.32 -47.57 -4.96
CA ASN A 493 62.68 -47.37 -6.36
C ASN A 493 62.35 -48.62 -7.21
N PHE A 494 62.06 -48.45 -8.49
CA PHE A 494 61.73 -49.55 -9.41
C PHE A 494 62.77 -50.70 -9.40
N SER A 495 64.05 -50.37 -9.51
CA SER A 495 65.12 -51.38 -9.55
C SER A 495 65.27 -52.12 -8.22
N GLU A 496 64.98 -51.45 -7.10
CA GLU A 496 64.96 -52.07 -5.78
C GLU A 496 63.82 -53.07 -5.68
N TYR A 497 62.61 -52.67 -6.08
CA TYR A 497 61.44 -53.54 -6.08
C TYR A 497 61.64 -54.79 -6.96
N LEU A 498 62.15 -54.61 -8.19
CA LEU A 498 62.45 -55.74 -9.08
C LEU A 498 63.51 -56.68 -8.49
N GLU A 499 64.57 -56.13 -7.91
CA GLU A 499 65.58 -56.93 -7.21
C GLU A 499 64.97 -57.74 -6.07
N GLU A 500 64.07 -57.16 -5.28
CA GLU A 500 63.39 -57.85 -4.19
C GLU A 500 62.59 -59.06 -4.70
N ILE A 501 61.81 -58.91 -5.76
CA ILE A 501 61.09 -60.03 -6.40
C ILE A 501 62.07 -61.13 -6.82
N ARG A 502 63.13 -60.76 -7.54
CA ARG A 502 64.11 -61.71 -8.09
C ARG A 502 64.85 -62.46 -6.99
N ILE A 503 65.27 -61.78 -5.92
CA ILE A 503 65.96 -62.42 -4.79
C ILE A 503 65.02 -63.35 -4.03
N LYS A 504 63.76 -62.96 -3.82
CA LYS A 504 62.75 -63.83 -3.20
C LYS A 504 62.56 -65.11 -4.01
N LYS A 505 62.44 -65.00 -5.33
CA LYS A 505 62.35 -66.15 -6.24
C LYS A 505 63.62 -66.99 -6.30
N ALA A 506 64.79 -66.36 -6.17
CA ALA A 506 66.05 -67.09 -6.06
C ALA A 506 66.11 -67.93 -4.78
N CYS A 507 65.61 -67.41 -3.65
CA CYS A 507 65.54 -68.18 -2.41
C CYS A 507 64.67 -69.43 -2.54
N GLU A 508 63.54 -69.33 -3.25
CA GLU A 508 62.67 -70.47 -3.56
C GLU A 508 63.42 -71.53 -4.40
N LEU A 509 64.17 -71.11 -5.42
CA LEU A 509 64.93 -72.01 -6.29
C LEU A 509 66.20 -72.60 -5.62
N LEU A 510 66.78 -71.91 -4.63
CA LEU A 510 67.96 -72.39 -3.91
C LEU A 510 67.68 -73.66 -3.08
N CYS A 511 66.41 -73.93 -2.76
CA CYS A 511 65.97 -75.15 -2.09
C CYS A 511 66.11 -76.40 -2.97
N ASP A 512 66.25 -76.26 -4.29
CA ASP A 512 66.50 -77.37 -5.19
C ASP A 512 68.02 -77.60 -5.35
N PRO A 513 68.58 -78.70 -4.82
CA PRO A 513 70.01 -78.98 -4.89
C PRO A 513 70.48 -79.33 -6.31
N SER A 514 69.58 -79.64 -7.24
CA SER A 514 69.94 -79.94 -8.64
C SER A 514 70.31 -78.69 -9.45
N LEU A 515 69.89 -77.50 -9.00
CA LEU A 515 70.14 -76.25 -9.69
C LEU A 515 71.48 -75.63 -9.25
N THR A 516 72.32 -75.28 -10.22
CA THR A 516 73.53 -74.49 -9.97
C THR A 516 73.19 -73.01 -9.74
N ILE A 517 74.09 -72.28 -9.06
CA ILE A 517 73.93 -70.83 -8.86
C ILE A 517 73.91 -70.07 -10.21
N GLU A 518 74.60 -70.60 -11.22
CA GLU A 518 74.60 -70.05 -12.57
C GLU A 518 73.20 -70.15 -13.19
N GLU A 519 72.58 -71.33 -13.14
CA GLU A 519 71.21 -71.57 -13.64
C GLU A 519 70.18 -70.73 -12.91
N ILE A 520 70.23 -70.67 -11.57
CA ILE A 520 69.32 -69.84 -10.77
C ILE A 520 69.43 -68.37 -11.17
N SER A 521 70.64 -67.86 -11.41
CA SER A 521 70.83 -66.48 -11.84
C SER A 521 70.14 -66.20 -13.17
N GLY A 522 70.16 -67.15 -14.11
CA GLY A 522 69.43 -67.07 -15.37
C GLY A 522 67.92 -67.14 -15.16
N TYR A 523 67.42 -68.07 -14.33
CA TYR A 523 65.99 -68.25 -14.07
C TYR A 523 65.33 -67.04 -13.42
N VAL A 524 66.07 -66.28 -12.60
CA VAL A 524 65.55 -65.06 -11.95
C VAL A 524 65.87 -63.79 -12.72
N GLY A 525 66.38 -63.89 -13.97
CA GLY A 525 66.51 -62.76 -14.88
C GLY A 525 67.76 -61.90 -14.70
N TYR A 526 68.87 -62.47 -14.22
CA TYR A 526 70.18 -61.81 -14.27
C TYR A 526 70.98 -62.28 -15.49
N ASN A 527 71.61 -61.32 -16.19
CA ASN A 527 72.45 -61.61 -17.36
C ASN A 527 73.74 -62.38 -17.02
N ASN A 528 74.19 -62.33 -15.76
CA ASN A 528 75.34 -63.09 -15.29
C ASN A 528 75.26 -63.38 -13.78
N SER A 529 75.88 -64.48 -13.38
CA SER A 529 75.93 -64.97 -12.01
C SER A 529 76.67 -64.02 -11.05
N TYR A 530 77.63 -63.23 -11.54
CA TYR A 530 78.36 -62.24 -10.74
C TYR A 530 77.43 -61.12 -10.21
N SER A 531 76.59 -60.56 -11.09
CA SER A 531 75.64 -59.50 -10.73
C SER A 531 74.57 -60.01 -9.76
N PHE A 532 74.09 -61.23 -9.98
CA PHE A 532 73.18 -61.92 -9.08
C PHE A 532 73.77 -62.09 -7.67
N ARG A 533 74.99 -62.64 -7.54
CA ARG A 533 75.65 -62.84 -6.24
C ARG A 533 75.79 -61.53 -5.46
N ARG A 534 76.14 -60.43 -6.14
CA ARG A 534 76.26 -59.11 -5.52
C ARG A 534 74.91 -58.58 -5.03
N ALA A 535 73.85 -58.72 -5.83
CA ALA A 535 72.50 -58.33 -5.45
C ALA A 535 71.98 -59.18 -4.26
N PHE A 536 72.18 -60.49 -4.31
CA PHE A 536 71.77 -61.42 -3.26
C PHE A 536 72.46 -61.09 -1.92
N LYS A 537 73.78 -60.91 -1.93
CA LYS A 537 74.54 -60.51 -0.73
C LYS A 537 74.12 -59.13 -0.21
N ARG A 538 73.84 -58.18 -1.09
CA ARG A 538 73.34 -56.86 -0.69
C ARG A 538 71.99 -56.94 0.03
N ARG A 539 71.08 -57.81 -0.43
CA ARG A 539 69.74 -57.94 0.13
C ARG A 539 69.66 -58.81 1.38
N LEU A 540 70.42 -59.90 1.43
CA LEU A 540 70.31 -60.92 2.48
C LEU A 540 71.54 -61.00 3.39
N GLY A 541 72.60 -60.24 3.12
CA GLY A 541 73.83 -60.19 3.92
C GLY A 541 74.83 -61.32 3.64
N GLN A 542 74.42 -62.38 2.94
CA GLN A 542 75.21 -63.58 2.68
C GLN A 542 75.21 -63.97 1.20
N LEU A 543 76.20 -64.75 0.75
CA LEU A 543 76.27 -65.24 -0.63
C LEU A 543 75.23 -66.35 -0.89
N PRO A 544 74.78 -66.55 -2.14
CA PRO A 544 73.82 -67.61 -2.47
C PRO A 544 74.24 -69.02 -2.02
N ASN A 545 75.54 -69.35 -2.10
CA ASN A 545 76.06 -70.65 -1.63
C ASN A 545 75.99 -70.76 -0.11
N GLU A 546 76.39 -69.71 0.62
CA GLU A 546 76.33 -69.66 2.08
C GLU A 546 74.86 -69.79 2.56
N TYR A 547 73.94 -69.10 1.87
CA TYR A 547 72.51 -69.20 2.12
C TYR A 547 72.02 -70.64 1.91
N ARG A 548 72.45 -71.30 0.83
CA ARG A 548 72.08 -72.69 0.51
C ARG A 548 72.62 -73.69 1.54
N GLU A 549 73.82 -73.49 2.08
CA GLU A 549 74.37 -74.33 3.14
C GLU A 549 73.59 -74.20 4.46
N CYS A 550 72.82 -73.12 4.63
CA CYS A 550 71.98 -72.87 5.79
C CYS A 550 70.50 -73.31 5.61
N LEU A 551 70.11 -73.73 4.40
CA LEU A 551 68.79 -74.31 4.11
C LEU A 551 68.78 -75.80 4.48
#